data_AF-A0A3N7D1M9-F1
#
_entry.id   AF-A0A3N7D1M9-F1
#
_cell.length_a   1.000
_cell.length_b   1.000
_cell.length_c   1.000
_cell.angle_alpha   90.00
_cell.angle_beta   90.00
_cell.angle_gamma   90.00
#
_symmetry.space_group_name_H-M   'P 1'
#
loop_
_entity.id
_entity.type
_entity.pdbx_description
1 polymer ?
#
loop_
_entity_poly.entity_id
_entity_poly.type
_entity_poly.pdbx_seq_one_letter_code
_entity_poly.pdbx_strand_id
1 'polypeptide(L)'
;MNQTKKQPENGILTAARFDQIMKNILSNIKTLLLIILGMSLFTLVFFSHFIIPIFPVIVAIFIIYVTRTQRLLLKTKQTPIYNLNTGLVKIQGTVEALKILETPFFKAQCICYSYENASVSYTEDGSDHVTNATQSNDFQDFYLVNETGRIKVIADHLNLSFLPAQVKTIHSIKQNESDIRHTERTLKNGDLINVMGNAVKNEQQHFELRAEPKSPLVISTSAIENRTEKGFRAMRYLTPYILLMYISVNYFLFFAPVKLHLEKNTAFILFSFFGMPILAVILGLAGNRMYGFLKVFFSNLAGICFSVSILSFPLLCLLFATETEFYRIICIWLSVFSCTTLAFVINYRKLDEIFNTD
;
A
#
# COMPACT_ATOMS: atom_id res chain seq x y z
N MET A 1 -55.05 -4.00 -62.50
CA MET A 1 -55.91 -4.18 -61.31
C MET A 1 -55.06 -4.81 -60.23
N ASN A 2 -54.89 -4.09 -59.12
CA ASN A 2 -54.02 -4.40 -57.98
C ASN A 2 -54.29 -5.76 -57.35
N GLN A 3 -53.23 -6.53 -57.04
CA GLN A 3 -53.17 -7.36 -55.84
C GLN A 3 -51.75 -7.39 -55.25
N THR A 4 -51.55 -6.58 -54.22
CA THR A 4 -50.59 -6.77 -53.14
C THR A 4 -50.99 -7.95 -52.26
N LYS A 5 -50.06 -8.84 -51.86
CA LYS A 5 -50.01 -9.30 -50.46
C LYS A 5 -48.73 -10.08 -50.05
N LYS A 6 -48.06 -9.47 -49.08
CA LYS A 6 -47.40 -10.03 -47.87
C LYS A 6 -46.37 -11.15 -48.01
N GLN A 7 -45.11 -10.73 -47.95
CA GLN A 7 -43.95 -11.51 -47.52
C GLN A 7 -43.88 -11.53 -45.97
N PRO A 8 -43.41 -12.62 -45.31
CA PRO A 8 -43.46 -12.75 -43.85
C PRO A 8 -42.16 -12.26 -43.20
N GLU A 9 -42.07 -10.97 -42.84
CA GLU A 9 -40.89 -10.40 -42.15
C GLU A 9 -40.81 -10.75 -40.63
N ASN A 10 -41.84 -11.36 -40.05
CA ASN A 10 -41.88 -11.61 -38.60
C ASN A 10 -41.13 -12.88 -38.14
N GLY A 11 -40.67 -13.75 -39.05
CA GLY A 11 -40.03 -15.03 -38.70
C GLY A 11 -38.50 -14.97 -38.51
N ILE A 12 -37.83 -13.99 -39.12
CA ILE A 12 -36.36 -13.90 -39.08
C ILE A 12 -35.89 -13.11 -37.84
N LEU A 13 -36.69 -12.15 -37.38
CA LEU A 13 -36.40 -11.32 -36.21
C LEU A 13 -36.48 -12.12 -34.88
N THR A 14 -37.30 -13.17 -34.83
CA THR A 14 -37.46 -14.04 -33.65
C THR A 14 -36.30 -15.02 -33.48
N ALA A 15 -35.77 -15.58 -34.56
CA ALA A 15 -34.63 -16.50 -34.52
C ALA A 15 -33.32 -15.80 -34.09
N ALA A 16 -33.04 -14.61 -34.62
CA ALA A 16 -31.86 -13.83 -34.24
C ALA A 16 -31.91 -13.35 -32.78
N ARG A 17 -33.11 -12.95 -32.32
CA ARG A 17 -33.34 -12.58 -30.91
C ARG A 17 -33.19 -13.78 -29.97
N PHE A 18 -33.62 -14.97 -30.40
CA PHE A 18 -33.47 -16.20 -29.61
C PHE A 18 -32.00 -16.65 -29.49
N ASP A 19 -31.23 -16.58 -30.59
CA ASP A 19 -29.80 -16.89 -30.58
C ASP A 19 -29.00 -15.91 -29.69
N GLN A 20 -29.35 -14.63 -29.71
CA GLN A 20 -28.73 -13.61 -28.85
C GLN A 20 -29.07 -13.82 -27.36
N ILE A 21 -30.30 -14.21 -27.03
CA ILE A 21 -30.71 -14.57 -25.66
C ILE A 21 -29.97 -15.83 -25.19
N MET A 22 -29.88 -16.86 -26.04
CA MET A 22 -29.18 -18.11 -25.71
C MET A 22 -27.68 -17.90 -25.50
N LYS A 23 -27.03 -17.04 -26.30
CA LYS A 23 -25.61 -16.67 -26.11
C LYS A 23 -25.37 -15.92 -24.80
N ASN A 24 -26.26 -15.01 -24.42
CA ASN A 24 -26.17 -14.29 -23.14
C ASN A 24 -26.37 -15.21 -21.94
N ILE A 25 -27.33 -16.15 -22.00
CA ILE A 25 -27.55 -17.16 -20.95
C ILE A 25 -26.34 -18.08 -20.83
N LEU A 26 -25.81 -18.58 -21.95
CA LEU A 26 -24.64 -19.47 -21.96
C LEU A 26 -23.38 -18.76 -21.43
N SER A 27 -23.21 -17.47 -21.74
CA SER A 27 -22.14 -16.64 -21.18
C SER A 27 -22.28 -16.49 -19.66
N ASN A 28 -23.48 -16.19 -19.17
CA ASN A 28 -23.73 -16.04 -17.73
C ASN A 28 -23.53 -17.34 -16.95
N ILE A 29 -23.89 -18.49 -17.53
CA ILE A 29 -23.66 -19.81 -16.93
C ILE A 29 -22.14 -20.10 -16.84
N LYS A 30 -21.37 -19.80 -17.88
CA LYS A 30 -19.91 -19.96 -17.86
C LYS A 30 -19.27 -19.07 -16.79
N THR A 31 -19.70 -17.82 -16.67
CA THR A 31 -19.21 -16.89 -15.64
C THR A 31 -19.56 -17.38 -14.24
N LEU A 32 -20.78 -17.87 -14.02
CA LEU A 32 -21.20 -18.43 -12.73
C LEU A 32 -20.38 -19.67 -12.35
N LEU A 33 -20.11 -20.55 -13.31
CA LEU A 33 -19.32 -21.77 -13.08
C LEU A 33 -17.86 -21.45 -12.77
N LEU A 34 -17.28 -20.43 -13.42
CA LEU A 34 -15.96 -19.88 -13.09
C LEU A 34 -15.91 -19.29 -11.67
N ILE A 35 -16.95 -18.58 -11.25
CA ILE A 35 -17.04 -18.03 -9.89
C ILE A 35 -17.13 -19.15 -8.86
N ILE A 36 -17.98 -20.16 -9.07
CA ILE A 36 -18.13 -21.30 -8.16
C ILE A 36 -16.82 -22.11 -8.08
N LEU A 37 -16.18 -22.37 -9.21
CA LEU A 37 -14.88 -23.04 -9.26
C LEU A 37 -13.82 -22.21 -8.52
N GLY A 38 -13.79 -20.89 -8.73
CA GLY A 38 -12.90 -19.95 -8.05
C GLY A 38 -13.12 -19.92 -6.53
N MET A 39 -14.37 -19.89 -6.07
CA MET A 39 -14.71 -19.93 -4.64
C MET A 39 -14.39 -21.28 -3.99
N SER A 40 -14.58 -22.38 -4.71
CA SER A 40 -14.19 -23.72 -4.26
C SER A 40 -12.68 -23.85 -4.12
N LEU A 41 -11.92 -23.39 -5.12
CA LEU A 41 -10.45 -23.33 -5.08
C LEU A 41 -9.96 -22.41 -3.96
N PHE A 42 -10.62 -21.26 -3.79
CA PHE A 42 -10.32 -20.32 -2.70
C PHE A 42 -10.51 -20.97 -1.34
N THR A 43 -11.62 -21.68 -1.13
CA THR A 43 -11.91 -22.40 0.12
C THR A 43 -10.89 -23.52 0.35
N LEU A 44 -10.58 -24.32 -0.67
CA LEU A 44 -9.58 -25.38 -0.58
C LEU A 44 -8.19 -24.83 -0.24
N VAL A 45 -7.81 -23.70 -0.83
CA VAL A 45 -6.51 -23.04 -0.56
C VAL A 45 -6.50 -22.43 0.84
N PHE A 46 -7.55 -21.72 1.26
CA PHE A 46 -7.61 -21.06 2.58
C PHE A 46 -7.65 -22.04 3.76
N PHE A 47 -8.26 -23.21 3.58
CA PHE A 47 -8.37 -24.23 4.63
C PHE A 47 -7.30 -25.33 4.54
N SER A 48 -6.34 -25.23 3.62
CA SER A 48 -5.24 -26.18 3.51
C SER A 48 -3.91 -25.59 3.96
N HIS A 49 -2.96 -26.48 4.29
CA HIS A 49 -1.57 -26.15 4.59
C HIS A 49 -0.86 -25.33 3.48
N PHE A 50 -1.46 -25.20 2.30
CA PHE A 50 -0.94 -24.42 1.18
C PHE A 50 -1.15 -22.90 1.34
N ILE A 51 -2.00 -22.44 2.26
CA ILE A 51 -2.13 -20.99 2.50
C ILE A 51 -0.84 -20.38 3.09
N ILE A 52 -0.08 -21.15 3.88
CA ILE A 52 1.17 -20.72 4.51
C ILE A 52 2.23 -20.27 3.45
N PRO A 53 2.55 -21.07 2.41
CA PRO A 53 3.44 -20.60 1.32
C PRO A 53 2.83 -19.51 0.45
N ILE A 54 1.54 -19.59 0.15
CA ILE A 54 0.92 -18.73 -0.87
C ILE A 54 0.71 -17.31 -0.34
N PHE A 55 0.33 -17.16 0.93
CA PHE A 55 -0.02 -15.88 1.51
C PHE A 55 1.11 -14.82 1.43
N PRO A 56 2.36 -15.11 1.82
CA PRO A 56 3.47 -14.16 1.66
C PRO A 56 3.71 -13.74 0.22
N VAL A 57 3.49 -14.63 -0.76
CA VAL A 57 3.63 -14.32 -2.20
C VAL A 57 2.54 -13.36 -2.66
N ILE A 58 1.28 -13.59 -2.26
CA ILE A 58 0.17 -12.68 -2.55
C ILE A 58 0.43 -11.30 -1.95
N VAL A 59 0.86 -11.24 -0.68
CA VAL A 59 1.22 -9.98 -0.01
C VAL A 59 2.36 -9.27 -0.75
N ALA A 60 3.39 -9.99 -1.20
CA ALA A 60 4.47 -9.41 -1.97
C ALA A 60 3.98 -8.82 -3.31
N ILE A 61 3.14 -9.54 -4.06
CA ILE A 61 2.53 -9.05 -5.31
C ILE A 61 1.68 -7.81 -5.05
N PHE A 62 0.87 -7.84 -3.99
CA PHE A 62 0.04 -6.70 -3.59
C PHE A 62 0.88 -5.46 -3.25
N ILE A 63 1.95 -5.62 -2.46
CA ILE A 63 2.88 -4.52 -2.15
C ILE A 63 3.56 -3.99 -3.43
N ILE A 64 3.98 -4.86 -4.35
CA ILE A 64 4.57 -4.42 -5.63
C ILE A 64 3.57 -3.60 -6.45
N TYR A 65 2.31 -4.02 -6.46
CA TYR A 65 1.24 -3.32 -7.17
C TYR A 65 0.96 -1.94 -6.54
N VAL A 66 0.75 -1.88 -5.24
CA VAL A 66 0.43 -0.62 -4.51
C VAL A 66 1.60 0.36 -4.55
N THR A 67 2.84 -0.12 -4.45
CA THR A 67 4.04 0.74 -4.44
C THR A 67 4.56 1.09 -5.85
N ARG A 68 3.86 0.69 -6.92
CA ARG A 68 4.29 0.91 -8.31
C ARG A 68 4.59 2.38 -8.60
N THR A 69 3.68 3.28 -8.21
CA THR A 69 3.80 4.73 -8.47
C THR A 69 4.99 5.34 -7.72
N GLN A 70 5.16 4.98 -6.43
CA GLN A 70 6.30 5.42 -5.62
C GLN A 70 7.64 4.96 -6.22
N ARG A 71 7.72 3.69 -6.66
CA ARG A 71 8.92 3.15 -7.30
C ARG A 71 9.22 3.84 -8.62
N LEU A 72 8.20 4.13 -9.41
CA LEU A 72 8.36 4.85 -10.67
C LEU A 72 8.90 6.26 -10.41
N LEU A 73 8.30 6.98 -9.47
CA LEU A 73 8.70 8.32 -9.08
C LEU A 73 10.14 8.42 -8.57
N LEU A 74 10.62 7.42 -7.82
CA LEU A 74 12.01 7.35 -7.37
C LEU A 74 13.00 6.93 -8.48
N LYS A 75 12.58 6.08 -9.42
CA LYS A 75 13.44 5.61 -10.52
C LYS A 75 13.60 6.65 -11.63
N THR A 76 12.57 7.47 -11.87
CA THR A 76 12.61 8.50 -12.90
C THR A 76 13.58 9.60 -12.48
N LYS A 77 14.64 9.81 -13.27
CA LYS A 77 15.60 10.89 -13.04
C LYS A 77 14.94 12.24 -13.34
N GLN A 78 15.40 13.27 -12.64
CA GLN A 78 14.98 14.64 -12.93
C GLN A 78 15.46 15.04 -14.33
N THR A 79 14.55 15.63 -15.11
CA THR A 79 14.80 16.12 -16.47
C THR A 79 14.79 17.65 -16.43
N PRO A 80 15.82 18.34 -16.96
CA PRO A 80 15.83 19.78 -17.05
C PRO A 80 14.79 20.28 -18.08
N ILE A 81 14.15 21.41 -17.80
CA ILE A 81 13.03 21.95 -18.60
C ILE A 81 13.47 22.32 -20.03
N TYR A 82 14.70 22.80 -20.23
CA TYR A 82 15.21 23.11 -21.58
C TYR A 82 15.46 21.87 -22.45
N ASN A 83 15.52 20.65 -21.89
CA ASN A 83 15.81 19.41 -22.60
C ASN A 83 14.66 18.40 -22.46
N LEU A 84 13.45 18.85 -22.75
CA LEU A 84 12.27 18.00 -22.70
C LEU A 84 12.06 17.28 -24.02
N ASN A 85 11.82 15.97 -23.91
CA ASN A 85 11.27 15.15 -24.97
C ASN A 85 9.85 14.74 -24.59
N THR A 86 9.04 14.40 -25.59
CA THR A 86 7.69 13.88 -25.35
C THR A 86 7.74 12.58 -24.55
N GLY A 87 6.87 12.44 -23.55
CA GLY A 87 6.76 11.25 -22.71
C GLY A 87 6.95 11.54 -21.22
N LEU A 88 7.12 10.47 -20.43
CA LEU A 88 7.17 10.57 -18.97
C LEU A 88 8.46 11.26 -18.50
N VAL A 89 8.30 12.36 -17.78
CA VAL A 89 9.40 13.14 -17.19
C VAL A 89 9.13 13.41 -15.72
N LYS A 90 10.20 13.69 -14.98
CA LYS A 90 10.15 14.19 -13.60
C LYS A 90 10.85 15.53 -13.54
N ILE A 91 10.17 16.56 -13.04
CA ILE A 91 10.71 17.92 -12.96
C ILE A 91 10.58 18.39 -11.52
N GLN A 92 11.68 18.92 -10.98
CA GLN A 92 11.68 19.62 -9.70
C GLN A 92 11.58 21.12 -9.95
N GLY A 93 10.72 21.81 -9.23
CA GLY A 93 10.62 23.26 -9.35
C GLY A 93 9.74 23.88 -8.28
N THR A 94 9.82 25.20 -8.22
CA THR A 94 8.97 26.03 -7.38
C THR A 94 7.64 26.26 -8.10
N VAL A 95 6.55 26.10 -7.36
CA VAL A 95 5.20 26.32 -7.86
C VAL A 95 4.90 27.81 -8.01
N GLU A 96 4.39 28.19 -9.17
CA GLU A 96 3.85 29.53 -9.46
C GLU A 96 2.45 29.44 -10.06
N ALA A 97 1.45 30.06 -9.42
CA ALA A 97 0.10 30.17 -9.96
C ALA A 97 -0.49 31.58 -9.83
N LEU A 98 -1.45 31.91 -10.69
CA LEU A 98 -2.06 33.23 -10.77
C LEU A 98 -3.15 33.48 -9.72
N LYS A 99 -3.95 32.45 -9.42
CA LYS A 99 -5.08 32.55 -8.50
C LYS A 99 -4.74 31.84 -7.19
N ILE A 100 -5.28 32.36 -6.10
CA ILE A 100 -5.19 31.73 -4.78
C ILE A 100 -6.59 31.19 -4.45
N LEU A 101 -6.63 29.93 -4.06
CA LEU A 101 -7.80 29.25 -3.52
C LEU A 101 -7.69 29.21 -2.00
N GLU A 102 -8.82 29.03 -1.34
CA GLU A 102 -8.91 28.84 0.10
C GLU A 102 -9.57 27.50 0.38
N THR A 103 -8.97 26.72 1.28
CA THR A 103 -9.52 25.40 1.57
C THR A 103 -10.83 25.45 2.34
N PRO A 104 -11.74 24.46 2.16
CA PRO A 104 -13.07 24.49 2.75
C PRO A 104 -13.06 24.57 4.28
N PHE A 105 -12.20 23.80 4.95
CA PHE A 105 -12.21 23.62 6.40
C PHE A 105 -11.08 24.35 7.12
N PHE A 106 -9.82 24.14 6.75
CA PHE A 106 -8.68 24.77 7.45
C PHE A 106 -8.43 26.22 7.03
N LYS A 107 -9.17 26.73 6.02
CA LYS A 107 -9.04 28.09 5.49
C LYS A 107 -7.60 28.41 5.04
N ALA A 108 -6.90 27.39 4.54
CA ALA A 108 -5.54 27.52 4.09
C ALA A 108 -5.50 28.10 2.68
N GLN A 109 -4.65 29.11 2.46
CA GLN A 109 -4.38 29.62 1.12
C GLN A 109 -3.53 28.61 0.34
N CYS A 110 -3.98 28.25 -0.86
CA CYS A 110 -3.39 27.22 -1.70
C CYS A 110 -3.69 27.48 -3.19
N ILE A 111 -3.08 26.70 -4.07
CA ILE A 111 -3.35 26.72 -5.50
C ILE A 111 -4.18 25.51 -5.95
N CYS A 112 -4.05 24.39 -5.24
CA CYS A 112 -4.81 23.16 -5.45
C CYS A 112 -5.11 22.55 -4.09
N TYR A 113 -6.29 21.96 -3.93
CA TYR A 113 -6.60 21.17 -2.74
C TYR A 113 -7.38 19.90 -3.04
N SER A 114 -7.21 18.92 -2.16
CA SER A 114 -8.09 17.77 -2.01
C SER A 114 -8.62 17.75 -0.59
N TYR A 115 -9.93 17.83 -0.45
CA TYR A 115 -10.63 17.85 0.83
C TYR A 115 -11.52 16.60 0.95
N GLU A 116 -11.40 15.93 2.08
CA GLU A 116 -12.21 14.78 2.44
C GLU A 116 -12.91 15.05 3.78
N ASN A 117 -14.23 14.89 3.76
CA ASN A 117 -15.09 14.96 4.94
C ASN A 117 -15.61 13.57 5.25
N ALA A 118 -15.14 12.96 6.34
CA ALA A 118 -15.43 11.58 6.70
C ALA A 118 -16.16 11.48 8.04
N SER A 119 -17.30 10.79 8.07
CA SER A 119 -17.94 10.38 9.32
C SER A 119 -17.17 9.21 9.94
N VAL A 120 -16.74 9.37 11.18
CA VAL A 120 -15.97 8.40 11.96
C VAL A 120 -16.82 7.90 13.11
N SER A 121 -16.96 6.59 13.21
CA SER A 121 -17.55 5.91 14.35
C SER A 121 -16.49 5.11 15.08
N TYR A 122 -16.68 4.89 16.37
CA TYR A 122 -15.75 4.12 17.20
C TYR A 122 -16.45 2.85 17.64
N THR A 123 -15.77 1.72 17.52
CA THR A 123 -16.21 0.48 18.17
C THR A 123 -15.96 0.55 19.67
N GLU A 124 -16.57 -0.37 20.41
CA GLU A 124 -16.32 -0.56 21.85
C GLU A 124 -14.82 -0.81 22.14
N ASP A 125 -14.07 -1.35 21.18
CA ASP A 125 -12.63 -1.61 21.25
C ASP A 125 -11.78 -0.36 20.95
N GLY A 126 -12.41 0.78 20.65
CA GLY A 126 -11.74 2.04 20.34
C GLY A 126 -11.17 2.14 18.91
N SER A 127 -11.47 1.19 18.03
CA SER A 127 -11.07 1.27 16.62
C SER A 127 -11.97 2.23 15.85
N ASP A 128 -11.36 3.10 15.03
CA ASP A 128 -12.08 4.07 14.22
C ASP A 128 -12.50 3.48 12.88
N HIS A 129 -13.76 3.68 12.51
CA HIS A 129 -14.30 3.29 11.21
C HIS A 129 -14.90 4.49 10.50
N VAL A 130 -14.41 4.73 9.28
CA VAL A 130 -15.01 5.69 8.37
C VAL A 130 -16.26 5.07 7.77
N THR A 131 -17.43 5.64 8.06
CA THR A 131 -18.73 5.14 7.58
C THR A 131 -19.16 5.79 6.27
N ASN A 132 -18.88 7.08 6.11
CA ASN A 132 -19.15 7.84 4.88
C ASN A 132 -18.02 8.84 4.66
N ALA A 133 -17.56 8.99 3.41
CA ALA A 133 -16.58 9.99 3.03
C ALA A 133 -17.09 10.77 1.81
N THR A 134 -17.07 12.09 1.90
CA THR A 134 -17.35 12.99 0.77
C THR A 134 -16.06 13.69 0.38
N GLN A 135 -15.71 13.64 -0.90
CA GLN A 135 -14.51 14.29 -1.42
C GLN A 135 -14.88 15.52 -2.27
N SER A 136 -14.13 16.59 -2.09
CA SER A 136 -14.20 17.81 -2.89
C SER A 136 -12.77 18.20 -3.26
N ASN A 137 -12.54 18.40 -4.56
CA ASN A 137 -11.24 18.78 -5.09
C ASN A 137 -11.41 20.05 -5.93
N ASP A 138 -10.48 20.98 -5.81
CA ASP A 138 -10.37 22.13 -6.71
C ASP A 138 -8.93 22.28 -7.15
N PHE A 139 -8.74 22.33 -8.46
CA PHE A 139 -7.45 22.27 -9.14
C PHE A 139 -7.39 23.35 -10.19
N GLN A 140 -6.24 24.02 -10.27
CA GLN A 140 -5.97 25.00 -11.32
C GLN A 140 -4.61 24.74 -11.93
N ASP A 141 -4.47 25.08 -13.21
CA ASP A 141 -3.19 25.07 -13.90
C ASP A 141 -2.18 25.97 -13.18
N PHE A 142 -0.94 25.52 -13.15
CA PHE A 142 0.16 26.25 -12.54
C PHE A 142 1.44 26.08 -13.35
N TYR A 143 2.48 26.80 -12.97
CA TYR A 143 3.80 26.71 -13.55
C TYR A 143 4.78 26.12 -12.55
N LEU A 144 5.72 25.31 -13.06
CA LEU A 144 6.93 24.97 -12.34
C LEU A 144 8.06 25.82 -12.88
N VAL A 145 8.79 26.46 -11.96
CA VAL A 145 9.93 27.30 -12.27
C VAL A 145 11.17 26.74 -11.57
N ASN A 146 12.25 26.60 -12.31
CA ASN A 146 13.57 26.28 -11.78
C ASN A 146 14.65 26.96 -12.64
N GLU A 147 15.92 26.71 -12.32
CA GLU A 147 17.07 27.27 -13.05
C GLU A 147 17.10 26.90 -14.55
N THR A 148 16.40 25.83 -14.93
CA THR A 148 16.40 25.28 -16.29
C THR A 148 15.24 25.78 -17.15
N GLY A 149 14.29 26.53 -16.58
CA GLY A 149 13.21 27.17 -17.31
C GLY A 149 11.87 27.21 -16.55
N ARG A 150 10.80 27.40 -17.32
CA ARG A 150 9.43 27.47 -16.85
C ARG A 150 8.55 26.55 -17.70
N ILE A 151 7.76 25.68 -17.06
CA ILE A 151 6.83 24.78 -17.74
C ILE A 151 5.44 24.86 -17.13
N LYS A 152 4.41 24.82 -17.98
CA LYS A 152 3.02 24.77 -17.54
C LYS A 152 2.63 23.34 -17.17
N VAL A 153 1.96 23.19 -16.04
CA VAL A 153 1.35 21.95 -15.57
C VAL A 153 -0.15 22.09 -15.70
N ILE A 154 -0.76 21.21 -16.49
CA ILE A 154 -2.21 21.13 -16.63
C ILE A 154 -2.74 20.29 -15.48
N ALA A 155 -3.62 20.89 -14.69
CA ALA A 155 -4.04 20.37 -13.40
C ALA A 155 -5.17 19.32 -13.47
N ASP A 156 -5.42 18.79 -14.65
CA ASP A 156 -6.40 17.73 -14.88
C ASP A 156 -5.95 16.44 -14.19
N HIS A 157 -6.81 15.90 -13.33
CA HIS A 157 -6.58 14.64 -12.62
C HIS A 157 -5.29 14.59 -11.77
N LEU A 158 -4.97 15.69 -11.09
CA LEU A 158 -3.87 15.76 -10.13
C LEU A 158 -4.03 14.74 -9.00
N ASN A 159 -2.95 14.00 -8.70
CA ASN A 159 -2.87 13.16 -7.52
C ASN A 159 -2.04 13.83 -6.42
N LEU A 160 -2.73 14.38 -5.42
CA LEU A 160 -2.12 15.03 -4.25
C LEU A 160 -1.80 14.04 -3.11
N SER A 161 -1.98 12.72 -3.29
CA SER A 161 -1.82 11.72 -2.21
C SER A 161 -0.41 11.67 -1.62
N PHE A 162 0.60 12.13 -2.36
CA PHE A 162 1.99 12.22 -1.90
C PHE A 162 2.35 13.63 -1.39
N LEU A 163 1.35 14.39 -0.94
CA LEU A 163 1.52 15.60 -0.14
C LEU A 163 1.09 15.35 1.31
N PRO A 164 1.66 16.08 2.28
CA PRO A 164 1.26 15.97 3.68
C PRO A 164 -0.23 16.32 3.84
N ALA A 165 -0.91 15.55 4.69
CA ALA A 165 -2.32 15.76 5.01
C ALA A 165 -2.47 16.49 6.35
N GLN A 166 -3.30 17.53 6.37
CA GLN A 166 -3.79 18.16 7.59
C GLN A 166 -5.08 17.43 8.00
N VAL A 167 -5.14 16.96 9.24
CA VAL A 167 -6.27 16.16 9.75
C VAL A 167 -6.79 16.77 11.04
N LYS A 168 -8.11 16.95 11.14
CA LYS A 168 -8.79 17.35 12.38
C LYS A 168 -10.09 16.58 12.52
N THR A 169 -10.29 15.98 13.68
CA THR A 169 -11.54 15.30 14.05
C THR A 169 -12.34 16.19 14.99
N ILE A 170 -13.60 16.43 14.66
CA ILE A 170 -14.58 17.11 15.50
C ILE A 170 -15.43 16.03 16.16
N HIS A 171 -15.38 16.00 17.49
CA HIS A 171 -16.14 15.05 18.30
C HIS A 171 -17.57 15.54 18.50
N SER A 172 -18.58 14.68 18.25
CA SER A 172 -19.96 15.02 18.60
C SER A 172 -20.20 14.84 20.09
N ILE A 173 -20.91 15.80 20.69
CA ILE A 173 -21.28 15.76 22.12
C ILE A 173 -22.52 14.88 22.35
N LYS A 174 -23.29 14.58 21.29
CA LYS A 174 -24.51 13.79 21.39
C LYS A 174 -24.20 12.29 21.27
N GLN A 175 -24.78 11.50 22.17
CA GLN A 175 -24.79 10.04 22.03
C GLN A 175 -25.44 9.64 20.70
N ASN A 176 -24.77 8.75 19.96
CA ASN A 176 -25.17 8.19 18.65
C ASN A 176 -24.93 9.06 17.40
N GLU A 177 -24.26 10.20 17.49
CA GLU A 177 -23.75 10.89 16.30
C GLU A 177 -22.28 10.50 16.06
N SER A 178 -21.94 10.21 14.80
CA SER A 178 -20.56 9.95 14.39
C SER A 178 -19.73 11.24 14.45
N ASP A 179 -18.46 11.09 14.81
CA ASP A 179 -17.49 12.16 14.73
C ASP A 179 -17.23 12.51 13.26
N ILE A 180 -16.71 13.71 13.02
CA ILE A 180 -16.42 14.17 11.67
C ILE A 180 -14.92 14.44 11.54
N ARG A 181 -14.26 13.70 10.66
CA ARG A 181 -12.85 13.86 10.32
C ARG A 181 -12.71 14.65 9.02
N HIS A 182 -12.08 15.79 9.13
CA HIS A 182 -11.69 16.65 8.02
C HIS A 182 -10.23 16.37 7.66
N THR A 183 -9.99 15.99 6.41
CA THR A 183 -8.65 15.76 5.86
C THR A 183 -8.43 16.67 4.67
N GLU A 184 -7.37 17.48 4.69
CA GLU A 184 -7.00 18.35 3.56
C GLU A 184 -5.56 18.12 3.13
N ARG A 185 -5.35 18.03 1.82
CA ARG A 185 -4.02 18.11 1.19
C ARG A 185 -3.99 19.32 0.29
N THR A 186 -2.96 20.14 0.43
CA THR A 186 -2.86 21.43 -0.27
C THR A 186 -1.52 21.54 -0.97
N LEU A 187 -1.53 22.17 -2.15
CA LEU A 187 -0.33 22.66 -2.80
C LEU A 187 -0.33 24.19 -2.74
N LYS A 188 0.75 24.82 -2.30
CA LYS A 188 0.84 26.28 -2.14
C LYS A 188 1.75 26.91 -3.18
N ASN A 189 1.54 28.20 -3.39
CA ASN A 189 2.43 29.00 -4.21
C ASN A 189 3.80 29.12 -3.50
N GLY A 190 4.89 28.93 -4.23
CA GLY A 190 6.24 28.90 -3.66
C GLY A 190 6.71 27.54 -3.12
N ASP A 191 5.86 26.50 -3.11
CA ASP A 191 6.28 25.17 -2.68
C ASP A 191 7.32 24.58 -3.66
N LEU A 192 8.39 24.00 -3.14
CA LEU A 192 9.36 23.23 -3.91
C LEU A 192 8.90 21.77 -4.01
N ILE A 193 8.52 21.35 -5.21
CA ILE A 193 7.94 20.01 -5.46
C ILE A 193 8.64 19.29 -6.61
N ASN A 194 8.50 17.96 -6.61
CA ASN A 194 8.77 17.11 -7.76
C ASN A 194 7.44 16.71 -8.41
N VAL A 195 7.33 16.97 -9.72
CA VAL A 195 6.19 16.59 -10.54
C VAL A 195 6.62 15.54 -11.54
N MET A 196 5.97 14.38 -11.50
CA MET A 196 6.10 13.33 -12.49
C MET A 196 4.84 13.31 -13.36
N GLY A 197 5.01 13.53 -14.67
CA GLY A 197 3.92 13.60 -15.63
C GLY A 197 4.42 13.43 -17.06
N ASN A 198 3.50 13.41 -18.04
CA ASN A 198 3.90 13.32 -19.44
C ASN A 198 4.09 14.71 -20.02
N ALA A 199 5.28 14.97 -20.55
CA ALA A 199 5.57 16.13 -21.37
C ALA A 199 4.95 15.93 -22.75
N VAL A 200 4.07 16.84 -23.14
CA VAL A 200 3.41 16.86 -24.44
C VAL A 200 3.57 18.24 -25.07
N LYS A 201 3.64 18.31 -26.40
CA LYS A 201 3.64 19.59 -27.10
C LYS A 201 2.19 20.03 -27.33
N ASN A 202 1.91 21.29 -27.01
CA ASN A 202 0.64 21.91 -27.37
C ASN A 202 0.61 22.31 -28.86
N GLU A 203 -0.49 22.88 -29.32
CA GLU A 203 -0.66 23.35 -30.71
C GLU A 203 0.41 24.39 -31.12
N GLN A 204 0.92 25.15 -30.15
CA GLN A 204 1.96 26.16 -30.32
C GLN A 204 3.38 25.59 -30.22
N GLN A 205 3.54 24.26 -30.21
CA GLN A 205 4.82 23.55 -30.06
C GLN A 205 5.57 23.79 -28.73
N HIS A 206 4.90 24.35 -27.72
CA HIS A 206 5.44 24.48 -26.37
C HIS A 206 5.15 23.22 -25.55
N PHE A 207 6.09 22.83 -24.69
CA PHE A 207 5.91 21.70 -23.79
C PHE A 207 5.01 22.07 -22.60
N GLU A 208 4.08 21.17 -22.29
CA GLU A 208 3.23 21.22 -21.10
C GLU A 208 3.27 19.84 -20.43
N LEU A 209 3.14 19.80 -19.10
CA LEU A 209 2.94 18.54 -18.38
C LEU A 209 1.45 18.25 -18.25
N ARG A 210 1.03 17.06 -18.68
CA ARG A 210 -0.36 16.60 -18.54
C ARG A 210 -0.43 15.22 -17.89
N ALA A 211 -1.55 14.95 -17.23
CA ALA A 211 -1.93 13.60 -16.87
C ALA A 211 -2.38 12.83 -18.12
N GLU A 212 -2.05 11.55 -18.21
CA GLU A 212 -2.66 10.61 -19.17
C GLU A 212 -3.50 9.56 -18.42
N PRO A 213 -4.51 8.95 -19.08
CA PRO A 213 -5.36 7.94 -18.44
C PRO A 213 -4.61 6.78 -17.80
N LYS A 214 -3.40 6.44 -18.29
CA LYS A 214 -2.57 5.34 -17.77
C LYS A 214 -1.41 5.80 -16.88
N SER A 215 -1.19 7.11 -16.75
CA SER A 215 -0.11 7.69 -15.95
C SER A 215 -0.58 9.05 -15.40
N PRO A 216 -1.15 9.05 -14.17
CA PRO A 216 -1.61 10.29 -13.55
C PRO A 216 -0.43 11.22 -13.28
N LEU A 217 -0.73 12.52 -13.18
CA LEU A 217 0.26 13.50 -12.75
C LEU A 217 0.45 13.39 -11.24
N VAL A 218 1.67 13.05 -10.83
CA VAL A 218 2.02 12.78 -9.43
C VAL A 218 2.86 13.91 -8.89
N ILE A 219 2.41 14.50 -7.79
CA ILE A 219 3.14 15.57 -7.08
C ILE A 219 3.67 15.02 -5.77
N SER A 220 4.95 15.23 -5.49
CA SER A 220 5.56 14.84 -4.22
C SER A 220 6.58 15.88 -3.75
N THR A 221 6.89 15.85 -2.46
CA THR A 221 7.95 16.67 -1.85
C THR A 221 9.23 15.86 -1.67
N SER A 222 10.38 16.52 -1.64
CA SER A 222 11.67 15.85 -1.38
C SER A 222 11.69 15.08 -0.06
N ALA A 223 10.95 15.54 0.95
CA ALA A 223 10.84 14.85 2.24
C ALA A 223 10.15 13.47 2.09
N ILE A 224 9.07 13.41 1.31
CA ILE A 224 8.32 12.16 1.08
C ILE A 224 9.13 11.21 0.20
N GLU A 225 9.83 11.74 -0.81
CA GLU A 225 10.74 10.94 -1.62
C GLU A 225 11.88 10.34 -0.79
N ASN A 226 12.57 11.16 0.01
CA ASN A 226 13.68 10.71 0.87
C ASN A 226 13.19 9.62 1.85
N ARG A 227 12.05 9.83 2.52
CA ARG A 227 11.45 8.82 3.41
C ARG A 227 11.16 7.51 2.68
N THR A 228 10.62 7.59 1.47
CA THR A 228 10.29 6.43 0.65
C THR A 228 11.57 5.70 0.20
N GLU A 229 12.59 6.44 -0.21
CA GLU A 229 13.89 5.90 -0.60
C GLU A 229 14.58 5.18 0.57
N LYS A 230 14.63 5.82 1.75
CA LYS A 230 15.13 5.22 3.00
C LYS A 230 14.43 3.89 3.28
N GLY A 231 13.09 3.85 3.16
CA GLY A 231 12.30 2.63 3.30
C GLY A 231 12.67 1.53 2.30
N PHE A 232 12.79 1.85 1.02
CA PHE A 232 13.22 0.86 0.01
C PHE A 232 14.65 0.38 0.21
N ARG A 233 15.55 1.25 0.66
CA ARG A 233 16.95 0.89 0.97
C ARG A 233 17.01 -0.06 2.16
N ALA A 234 16.25 0.21 3.23
CA ALA A 234 16.11 -0.70 4.36
C ALA A 234 15.54 -2.05 3.93
N MET A 235 14.47 -2.05 3.13
CA MET A 235 13.88 -3.29 2.60
C MET A 235 14.88 -4.11 1.78
N ARG A 236 15.72 -3.47 0.97
CA ARG A 236 16.77 -4.16 0.19
C ARG A 236 17.75 -4.91 1.09
N TYR A 237 18.11 -4.36 2.24
CA TYR A 237 18.99 -5.04 3.20
C TYR A 237 18.30 -6.18 3.95
N LEU A 238 16.99 -6.07 4.19
CA LEU A 238 16.21 -7.11 4.86
C LEU A 238 15.74 -8.24 3.92
N THR A 239 15.61 -7.97 2.62
CA THR A 239 15.10 -8.92 1.60
C THR A 239 15.76 -10.31 1.64
N PRO A 240 17.09 -10.47 1.69
CA PRO A 240 17.69 -11.80 1.70
C PRO A 240 17.28 -12.63 2.93
N TYR A 241 17.05 -11.99 4.08
CA TYR A 241 16.63 -12.66 5.31
C TYR A 241 15.14 -13.02 5.29
N ILE A 242 14.31 -12.19 4.65
CA ILE A 242 12.90 -12.51 4.41
C ILE A 242 12.79 -13.72 3.47
N LEU A 243 13.62 -13.77 2.42
CA LEU A 243 13.68 -14.93 1.52
C LEU A 243 14.19 -16.18 2.23
N LEU A 244 15.25 -16.06 3.03
CA LEU A 244 15.77 -17.17 3.83
C LEU A 244 14.70 -17.70 4.79
N MET A 245 14.03 -16.80 5.53
CA MET A 245 12.92 -17.15 6.42
C MET A 245 11.81 -17.86 5.67
N TYR A 246 11.39 -17.35 4.51
CA TYR A 246 10.36 -17.98 3.67
C TYR A 246 10.77 -19.41 3.27
N ILE A 247 12.01 -19.60 2.80
CA ILE A 247 12.53 -20.93 2.43
C ILE A 247 12.56 -21.86 3.64
N SER A 248 13.06 -21.40 4.80
CA SER A 248 13.14 -22.20 6.02
C SER A 248 11.77 -22.63 6.53
N VAL A 249 10.79 -21.70 6.58
CA VAL A 249 9.42 -22.01 7.00
C VAL A 249 8.81 -23.08 6.11
N ASN A 250 8.93 -22.93 4.78
CA ASN A 250 8.39 -23.90 3.84
C ASN A 250 9.13 -25.25 3.89
N TYR A 251 10.44 -25.24 4.10
CA TYR A 251 11.21 -26.45 4.30
C TYR A 251 10.70 -27.25 5.50
N PHE A 252 10.53 -26.62 6.66
CA PHE A 252 10.03 -27.31 7.86
C PHE A 252 8.55 -27.70 7.75
N LEU A 253 7.76 -26.94 7.01
CA LEU A 253 6.35 -27.25 6.79
C LEU A 253 6.16 -28.52 5.94
N PHE A 254 6.90 -28.67 4.84
CA PHE A 254 6.68 -29.75 3.86
C PHE A 254 7.68 -30.89 3.95
N PHE A 255 8.95 -30.60 4.26
CA PHE A 255 10.06 -31.52 4.07
C PHE A 255 10.74 -31.97 5.36
N ALA A 256 10.32 -31.49 6.53
CA ALA A 256 10.89 -31.91 7.81
C ALA A 256 10.77 -33.45 7.98
N PRO A 257 11.90 -34.19 7.99
CA PRO A 257 11.88 -35.65 7.87
C PRO A 257 11.58 -36.36 9.19
N VAL A 258 11.46 -35.63 10.31
CA VAL A 258 11.42 -36.21 11.65
C VAL A 258 10.03 -36.02 12.26
N LYS A 259 9.26 -37.12 12.34
CA LYS A 259 8.04 -37.19 13.15
C LYS A 259 8.43 -37.44 14.62
N LEU A 260 9.08 -36.45 15.24
CA LEU A 260 9.40 -36.53 16.65
C LEU A 260 8.13 -36.17 17.44
N HIS A 261 7.60 -37.14 18.18
CA HIS A 261 6.42 -36.91 19.02
C HIS A 261 6.84 -36.14 20.27
N LEU A 262 6.90 -34.81 20.12
CA LEU A 262 7.07 -33.89 21.24
C LEU A 262 5.70 -33.56 21.81
N GLU A 263 5.53 -33.79 23.11
CA GLU A 263 4.32 -33.37 23.81
C GLU A 263 4.12 -31.86 23.69
N LYS A 264 2.86 -31.46 23.57
CA LYS A 264 2.48 -30.05 23.43
C LYS A 264 2.88 -29.29 24.69
N ASN A 265 3.84 -28.38 24.55
CA ASN A 265 4.27 -27.52 25.65
C ASN A 265 3.47 -26.22 25.66
N THR A 266 2.45 -26.16 26.51
CA THR A 266 1.59 -24.98 26.68
C THR A 266 2.38 -23.73 27.08
N ALA A 267 3.46 -23.87 27.85
CA ALA A 267 4.28 -22.73 28.27
C ALA A 267 4.99 -22.07 27.08
N PHE A 268 5.52 -22.87 26.15
CA PHE A 268 6.12 -22.34 24.92
C PHE A 268 5.11 -21.56 24.06
N ILE A 269 3.87 -22.05 23.99
CA ILE A 269 2.79 -21.41 23.23
C ILE A 269 2.47 -20.05 23.86
N LEU A 270 2.20 -20.02 25.17
CA LEU A 270 1.91 -18.78 25.90
C LEU A 270 3.08 -17.79 25.84
N PHE A 271 4.31 -18.29 25.95
CA PHE A 271 5.50 -17.45 25.81
C PHE A 271 5.63 -16.86 24.41
N SER A 272 5.38 -17.63 23.36
CA SER A 272 5.48 -17.14 21.99
C SER A 272 4.40 -16.09 21.67
N PHE A 273 3.18 -16.29 22.16
CA PHE A 273 2.05 -15.38 21.92
C PHE A 273 2.10 -14.10 22.77
N PHE A 274 2.38 -14.23 24.06
CA PHE A 274 2.28 -13.12 25.02
C PHE A 274 3.64 -12.76 25.63
N GLY A 275 4.46 -13.76 25.93
CA GLY A 275 5.78 -13.56 26.54
C GLY A 275 6.72 -12.73 25.67
N MET A 276 6.81 -13.00 24.37
CA MET A 276 7.70 -12.30 23.44
C MET A 276 7.33 -10.81 23.25
N PRO A 277 6.05 -10.44 23.03
CA PRO A 277 5.65 -9.03 23.03
C PRO A 277 5.91 -8.32 24.37
N ILE A 278 5.57 -8.95 25.50
CA ILE A 278 5.79 -8.38 26.83
C ILE A 278 7.29 -8.16 27.07
N LEU A 279 8.11 -9.16 26.72
CA LEU A 279 9.57 -9.07 26.83
C LEU A 279 10.11 -7.94 25.95
N ALA A 280 9.61 -7.77 24.73
CA ALA A 280 10.00 -6.67 23.86
C ALA A 280 9.72 -5.30 24.50
N VAL A 281 8.55 -5.11 25.12
CA VAL A 281 8.20 -3.87 25.82
C VAL A 281 9.11 -3.64 27.03
N ILE A 282 9.33 -4.66 27.86
CA ILE A 282 10.21 -4.57 29.04
C ILE A 282 11.63 -4.20 28.62
N LEU A 283 12.19 -4.86 27.61
CA LEU A 283 13.52 -4.58 27.09
C LEU A 283 13.61 -3.19 26.46
N GLY A 284 12.56 -2.74 25.78
CA GLY A 284 12.49 -1.38 25.22
C GLY A 284 12.50 -0.30 26.30
N LEU A 285 11.69 -0.49 27.35
CA LEU A 285 11.67 0.41 28.52
C LEU A 285 12.99 0.40 29.27
N ALA A 286 13.58 -0.78 29.48
CA ALA A 286 14.90 -0.93 30.10
C ALA A 286 15.98 -0.24 29.27
N GLY A 287 15.99 -0.46 27.95
CA GLY A 287 16.93 0.18 27.03
C GLY A 287 16.85 1.70 27.08
N ASN A 288 15.65 2.28 27.16
CA ASN A 288 15.48 3.73 27.22
C ASN A 288 16.04 4.36 28.52
N ARG A 289 16.16 3.59 29.61
CA ARG A 289 16.73 4.06 30.88
C ARG A 289 18.26 3.90 30.96
N MET A 290 18.85 3.13 30.07
CA MET A 290 20.28 2.83 30.08
C MET A 290 21.05 3.81 29.19
N TYR A 291 22.37 3.85 29.37
CA TYR A 291 23.27 4.70 28.59
C TYR A 291 24.33 3.86 27.84
N GLY A 292 24.87 4.43 26.77
CA GLY A 292 25.96 3.83 25.98
C GLY A 292 25.58 2.50 25.33
N PHE A 293 26.49 1.52 25.41
CA PHE A 293 26.33 0.21 24.77
C PHE A 293 25.07 -0.54 25.22
N LEU A 294 24.73 -0.47 26.52
CA LEU A 294 23.57 -1.20 27.06
C LEU A 294 22.26 -0.69 26.48
N LYS A 295 22.13 0.62 26.23
CA LYS A 295 20.97 1.20 25.54
C LYS A 295 20.78 0.56 24.16
N VAL A 296 21.85 0.52 23.37
CA VAL A 296 21.83 -0.05 22.01
C VAL A 296 21.50 -1.54 22.05
N PHE A 297 22.13 -2.29 22.95
CA PHE A 297 21.90 -3.73 23.10
C PHE A 297 20.44 -4.04 23.44
N PHE A 298 19.89 -3.41 24.48
CA PHE A 298 18.51 -3.64 24.92
C PHE A 298 17.49 -3.15 23.89
N SER A 299 17.73 -2.01 23.24
CA SER A 299 16.87 -1.50 22.17
C SER A 299 16.85 -2.45 20.96
N ASN A 300 18.00 -3.02 20.59
CA ASN A 300 18.07 -3.99 19.50
C ASN A 300 17.37 -5.31 19.85
N LEU A 301 17.58 -5.82 21.07
CA LEU A 301 16.92 -7.03 21.53
C LEU A 301 15.40 -6.84 21.60
N ALA A 302 14.94 -5.68 22.07
CA ALA A 302 13.52 -5.30 22.03
C ALA A 302 12.98 -5.31 20.59
N GLY A 303 13.70 -4.70 19.65
CA GLY A 303 13.31 -4.69 18.23
C GLY A 303 13.23 -6.08 17.61
N ILE A 304 14.17 -6.98 17.95
CA ILE A 304 14.15 -8.38 17.51
C ILE A 304 12.94 -9.10 18.10
N CYS A 305 12.73 -9.04 19.42
CA CYS A 305 11.59 -9.69 20.09
C CYS A 305 10.26 -9.21 19.53
N PHE A 306 10.12 -7.90 19.30
CA PHE A 306 8.93 -7.31 18.70
C PHE A 306 8.71 -7.81 17.27
N SER A 307 9.75 -7.79 16.44
CA SER A 307 9.68 -8.24 15.05
C SER A 307 9.36 -9.73 14.94
N VAL A 308 10.00 -10.58 15.76
CA VAL A 308 9.69 -12.01 15.84
C VAL A 308 8.24 -12.22 16.26
N SER A 309 7.74 -11.46 17.24
CA SER A 309 6.34 -11.57 17.67
C SER A 309 5.38 -11.26 16.53
N ILE A 310 5.59 -10.15 15.81
CA ILE A 310 4.74 -9.76 14.68
C ILE A 310 4.76 -10.80 13.56
N LEU A 311 5.96 -11.32 13.22
CA LEU A 311 6.12 -12.26 12.12
C LEU A 311 5.62 -13.66 12.48
N SER A 312 5.85 -14.11 13.72
CA SER A 312 5.48 -15.45 14.16
C SER A 312 4.02 -15.56 14.59
N PHE A 313 3.38 -14.51 15.12
CA PHE A 313 2.00 -14.57 15.60
C PHE A 313 0.99 -15.11 14.58
N PRO A 314 0.82 -14.50 13.38
CA PRO A 314 -0.16 -14.99 12.41
C PRO A 314 0.22 -16.39 11.90
N LEU A 315 1.51 -16.68 11.79
CA LEU A 315 2.02 -17.97 11.36
C LEU A 315 1.72 -19.07 12.38
N LEU A 316 1.92 -18.81 13.67
CA LEU A 316 1.62 -19.73 14.75
C LEU A 316 0.11 -19.99 14.85
N CYS A 317 -0.72 -18.94 14.78
CA CYS A 317 -2.18 -19.10 14.72
C CYS A 317 -2.59 -20.05 13.60
N LEU A 318 -2.01 -19.86 12.42
CA LEU A 318 -2.29 -20.66 11.24
C LEU A 318 -1.83 -22.12 11.41
N LEU A 319 -0.61 -22.34 11.93
CA LEU A 319 -0.06 -23.68 12.18
C LEU A 319 -0.86 -24.45 13.23
N PHE A 320 -1.36 -23.77 14.26
CA PHE A 320 -2.26 -24.38 15.26
C PHE A 320 -3.63 -24.68 14.68
N ALA A 321 -4.17 -23.80 13.84
CA ALA A 321 -5.45 -24.02 13.16
C ALA A 321 -5.42 -25.21 12.19
N THR A 322 -4.27 -25.48 11.56
CA THR A 322 -4.09 -26.65 10.68
C THR A 322 -3.62 -27.91 11.41
N GLU A 323 -3.63 -27.92 12.74
CA GLU A 323 -3.21 -29.06 13.57
C GLU A 323 -1.78 -29.56 13.26
N THR A 324 -0.87 -28.64 12.94
CA THR A 324 0.51 -29.00 12.61
C THR A 324 1.22 -29.63 13.82
N GLU A 325 2.05 -30.66 13.58
CA GLU A 325 2.88 -31.30 14.61
C GLU A 325 3.71 -30.27 15.40
N PHE A 326 3.69 -30.36 16.74
CA PHE A 326 4.32 -29.38 17.64
C PHE A 326 5.83 -29.18 17.39
N TYR A 327 6.54 -30.25 17.02
CA TYR A 327 7.95 -30.17 16.62
C TYR A 327 8.17 -29.21 15.43
N ARG A 328 7.33 -29.30 14.40
CA ARG A 328 7.42 -28.42 13.22
C ARG A 328 7.16 -26.98 13.59
N ILE A 329 6.20 -26.73 14.50
CA ILE A 329 5.90 -25.40 15.03
C ILE A 329 7.14 -24.80 15.71
N ILE A 330 7.84 -25.57 16.54
CA ILE A 330 9.09 -25.13 17.19
C ILE A 330 10.17 -24.81 16.15
N CYS A 331 10.40 -25.69 15.17
CA CYS A 331 11.41 -25.45 14.12
C CYS A 331 11.11 -24.21 13.29
N ILE A 332 9.83 -23.99 12.94
CA ILE A 332 9.38 -22.81 12.23
C ILE A 332 9.60 -21.55 13.07
N TRP A 333 9.21 -21.56 14.34
CA TRP A 333 9.43 -20.44 15.24
C TRP A 333 10.91 -20.12 15.41
N LEU A 334 11.76 -21.13 15.63
CA LEU A 334 13.21 -20.97 15.73
C LEU A 334 13.82 -20.42 14.43
N SER A 335 13.29 -20.81 13.28
CA SER A 335 13.73 -20.30 11.97
C SER A 335 13.41 -18.81 11.83
N VAL A 336 12.19 -18.40 12.18
CA VAL A 336 11.77 -16.99 12.19
C VAL A 336 12.64 -16.19 13.16
N PHE A 337 12.85 -16.70 14.38
CA PHE A 337 13.70 -16.07 15.39
C PHE A 337 15.14 -15.88 14.90
N SER A 338 15.74 -16.94 14.35
CA SER A 338 17.12 -16.93 13.88
C SER A 338 17.31 -16.00 12.68
N CYS A 339 16.41 -16.08 11.68
CA CYS A 339 16.48 -15.20 10.50
C CYS A 339 16.30 -13.73 10.87
N THR A 340 15.37 -13.43 11.77
CA THR A 340 15.13 -12.06 12.24
C THR A 340 16.35 -11.54 13.02
N THR A 341 16.90 -12.34 13.93
CA THR A 341 18.11 -11.98 14.67
C THR A 341 19.28 -11.71 13.73
N LEU A 342 19.51 -12.58 12.75
CA LEU A 342 20.55 -12.42 11.74
C LEU A 342 20.34 -11.14 10.91
N ALA A 343 19.10 -10.84 10.52
CA ALA A 343 18.75 -9.66 9.75
C ALA A 343 19.10 -8.36 10.50
N PHE A 344 18.73 -8.28 11.78
CA PHE A 344 19.00 -7.10 12.60
C PHE A 344 20.48 -6.98 12.95
N VAL A 345 21.14 -8.06 13.37
CA VAL A 345 22.55 -8.03 13.79
C VAL A 345 23.47 -7.65 12.63
N ILE A 346 23.31 -8.26 11.46
CA ILE A 346 24.19 -8.00 10.31
C ILE A 346 23.94 -6.62 9.71
N ASN A 347 22.68 -6.18 9.64
CA ASN A 347 22.34 -4.90 9.00
C ASN A 347 22.22 -3.73 9.98
N TYR A 348 22.48 -3.92 11.27
CA TYR A 348 22.28 -2.88 12.29
C TYR A 348 22.90 -1.54 11.88
N ARG A 349 24.20 -1.52 11.55
CA ARG A 349 24.90 -0.30 11.14
C ARG A 349 24.29 0.36 9.90
N LYS A 350 23.89 -0.45 8.92
CA LYS A 350 23.31 0.04 7.67
C LYS A 350 21.91 0.62 7.89
N LEU A 351 21.11 0.01 8.75
CA LEU A 351 19.78 0.49 9.09
C LEU A 351 19.87 1.77 9.93
N ASP A 352 20.80 1.81 10.90
CA ASP A 352 21.05 2.99 11.73
C ASP A 352 21.48 4.19 10.87
N GLU A 353 22.41 3.99 9.92
CA GLU A 353 22.85 5.02 8.98
C GLU A 353 21.70 5.56 8.11
N ILE A 354 20.79 4.69 7.63
CA ILE A 354 19.64 5.10 6.81
C ILE A 354 18.72 6.05 7.57
N PHE A 355 18.45 5.78 8.84
CA PHE A 355 17.45 6.50 9.61
C PHE A 355 18.01 7.68 10.40
N ASN A 356 19.32 7.73 10.64
CA ASN A 356 19.98 8.82 11.37
C ASN A 356 20.62 9.88 10.47
N THR A 357 20.76 9.63 9.16
CA THR A 357 21.25 10.66 8.23
C THR A 357 20.07 11.51 7.77
N ASP A 358 19.98 12.76 8.21
CA ASP A 358 18.94 13.71 7.78
C ASP A 358 19.05 14.06 6.29
#